data_AF-A0AAD1R1Q6-F1
#
_entry.id   AF-A0AAD1R1Q6-F1
#
_cell.length_a   1.000
_cell.length_b   1.000
_cell.length_c   1.000
_cell.angle_alpha   90.00
_cell.angle_beta   90.00
_cell.angle_gamma   90.00
#
_symmetry.space_group_name_H-M   'P 1'
#
loop_
_entity.id
_entity.type
_entity.pdbx_description
1 polymer ?
#
loop_
_entity_poly.entity_id
_entity_poly.type
_entity_poly.pdbx_seq_one_letter_code
_entity_poly.pdbx_strand_id
1 'polypeptide(L)'
;MHLPPYLESGWMQGNKEAGKPERRLWHRRGMVTSLLLMLGVLTVAYYIEGAHQQYVQHVEKKFLWCAYWVGLGILSSVGLGTGLHTFLLYLGPHIASVTLAAYECNSVNFPEPPYPDAIVCPDDEGAEETITLWTIISKVRLEACMWGAGTAIGELPPYFMARAARLSGAEPDDEEYEEFEEMLEHAQSAQDFASRAKLAVQNLVQKVGFLGILACASIPNPLFDLAGITCGHFLVPFWTFFGATLIGKAIIKMHIQKLFVIITFSKHIVEQMVSLIGSVPSIGPSLQKPFQEYLESQRKKLHLKSDTSSPQGENWLSWAFEKLVIVMVFYFILSIINSMAQSYAKRVQQTKFSVEKTK
;
A
#
# COMPACT_ATOMS: atom_id res chain seq x y z
N MET A 1 12.91 -73.27 -18.01
CA MET A 1 11.91 -72.59 -17.16
C MET A 1 12.10 -71.09 -17.39
N HIS A 2 11.45 -70.56 -18.43
CA HIS A 2 11.55 -69.14 -18.82
C HIS A 2 10.41 -68.38 -18.15
N LEU A 3 10.72 -67.39 -17.31
CA LEU A 3 9.71 -66.43 -16.85
C LEU A 3 9.29 -65.51 -18.01
N PRO A 4 8.01 -65.09 -18.05
CA PRO A 4 7.51 -64.22 -19.11
C PRO A 4 8.01 -62.76 -18.96
N PRO A 5 8.34 -62.07 -20.07
CA PRO A 5 8.98 -60.75 -20.10
C PRO A 5 8.10 -59.57 -19.61
N TYR A 6 6.84 -59.82 -19.22
CA TYR A 6 5.93 -58.78 -18.73
C TYR A 6 6.10 -58.47 -17.23
N LEU A 7 6.81 -59.31 -16.47
CA LEU A 7 7.06 -59.05 -15.05
C LEU A 7 8.29 -58.16 -14.81
N GLU A 8 9.30 -58.13 -15.69
CA GLU A 8 10.46 -57.24 -15.49
C GLU A 8 10.15 -55.75 -15.72
N SER A 9 9.21 -55.43 -16.63
CA SER A 9 8.86 -54.03 -16.93
C SER A 9 8.07 -53.38 -15.80
N GLY A 10 7.15 -54.10 -15.14
CA GLY A 10 6.39 -53.58 -14.00
C GLY A 10 7.24 -53.33 -12.74
N TRP A 11 8.21 -54.20 -12.46
CA TRP A 11 9.12 -54.04 -11.32
C TRP A 11 10.14 -52.91 -11.53
N MET A 12 10.64 -52.71 -12.75
CA MET A 12 11.52 -51.57 -13.10
C MET A 12 10.78 -50.23 -13.11
N GLN A 13 9.50 -50.20 -13.51
CA GLN A 13 8.67 -48.97 -13.50
C GLN A 13 8.28 -48.56 -12.06
N GLY A 14 7.90 -49.53 -11.21
CA GLY A 14 7.55 -49.30 -9.81
C GLY A 14 8.70 -48.74 -8.97
N ASN A 15 9.94 -49.21 -9.21
CA ASN A 15 11.14 -48.68 -8.54
C ASN A 15 11.54 -47.27 -8.99
N LYS A 16 11.22 -46.87 -10.24
CA LYS A 16 11.45 -45.49 -10.73
C LYS A 16 10.43 -44.49 -10.15
N GLU A 17 9.22 -44.94 -9.86
CA GLU A 17 8.16 -44.13 -9.24
C GLU A 17 8.37 -44.01 -7.72
N ALA A 18 8.79 -45.08 -7.03
CA ALA A 18 9.04 -45.09 -5.59
C ALA A 18 10.20 -44.16 -5.15
N GLY A 19 11.22 -43.97 -5.98
CA GLY A 19 12.34 -43.06 -5.69
C GLY A 19 12.02 -41.56 -5.87
N LYS A 20 10.92 -41.19 -6.53
CA LYS A 20 10.51 -39.78 -6.73
C LYS A 20 10.02 -39.09 -5.45
N PRO A 21 9.11 -39.66 -4.63
CA PRO A 21 8.69 -39.05 -3.37
C PRO A 21 9.84 -39.01 -2.37
N GLU A 22 10.67 -40.06 -2.29
CA GLU A 22 11.84 -40.08 -1.41
C GLU A 22 12.88 -39.01 -1.77
N ARG A 23 13.23 -38.84 -3.06
CA ARG A 23 14.10 -37.74 -3.50
C ARG A 23 13.53 -36.35 -3.18
N ARG A 24 12.22 -36.14 -3.36
CA ARG A 24 11.57 -34.87 -3.02
C ARG A 24 11.61 -34.61 -1.52
N LEU A 25 11.42 -35.65 -0.70
CA LEU A 25 11.51 -35.56 0.76
C LEU A 25 12.94 -35.24 1.20
N TRP A 26 13.95 -35.89 0.63
CA TRP A 26 15.36 -35.59 0.87
C TRP A 26 15.75 -34.18 0.43
N HIS A 27 15.24 -33.72 -0.71
CA HIS A 27 15.49 -32.36 -1.18
C HIS A 27 14.82 -31.31 -0.27
N ARG A 28 13.56 -31.53 0.15
CA ARG A 28 12.88 -30.66 1.13
C ARG A 28 13.56 -30.68 2.49
N ARG A 29 14.00 -31.85 2.98
CA ARG A 29 14.78 -31.97 4.22
C ARG A 29 16.13 -31.27 4.10
N GLY A 30 16.82 -31.40 2.97
CA GLY A 30 18.05 -30.69 2.67
C GLY A 30 17.85 -29.17 2.63
N MET A 31 16.77 -28.70 2.00
CA MET A 31 16.41 -27.28 1.99
C MET A 31 16.12 -26.75 3.40
N VAL A 32 15.27 -27.46 4.18
CA VAL A 32 14.91 -27.05 5.54
C VAL A 32 16.14 -27.04 6.45
N THR A 33 16.97 -28.07 6.39
CA THR A 33 18.22 -28.13 7.18
C THR A 33 19.19 -27.04 6.77
N SER A 34 19.36 -26.75 5.48
CA SER A 34 20.15 -25.63 5.00
C SER A 34 19.61 -24.28 5.49
N LEU A 35 18.28 -24.11 5.51
CA LEU A 35 17.62 -22.90 5.99
C LEU A 35 17.84 -22.70 7.50
N LEU A 36 17.69 -23.76 8.28
CA LEU A 36 17.94 -23.75 9.73
C LEU A 36 19.40 -23.46 10.05
N LEU A 37 20.33 -24.02 9.28
CA LEU A 37 21.76 -23.80 9.47
C LEU A 37 22.15 -22.36 9.11
N MET A 38 21.57 -21.81 8.05
CA MET A 38 21.71 -20.39 7.69
C MET A 38 21.14 -19.48 8.78
N LEU A 39 19.94 -19.78 9.30
CA LEU A 39 19.33 -19.06 10.43
C LEU A 39 20.21 -19.12 11.69
N GLY A 40 20.79 -20.28 11.97
CA GLY A 40 21.74 -20.47 13.08
C GLY A 40 22.98 -19.60 12.91
N VAL A 41 23.58 -19.57 11.72
CA VAL A 41 24.74 -18.71 11.43
C VAL A 41 24.39 -17.22 11.57
N LEU A 42 23.23 -16.80 11.06
CA LEU A 42 22.76 -15.42 11.21
C LEU A 42 22.54 -15.04 12.68
N THR A 43 21.98 -15.96 13.47
CA THR A 43 21.74 -15.75 14.90
C THR A 43 23.06 -15.62 15.66
N VAL A 44 24.02 -16.52 15.37
CA VAL A 44 25.37 -16.44 15.96
C VAL A 44 26.06 -15.14 15.56
N ALA A 45 25.97 -14.72 14.28
CA ALA A 45 26.50 -13.44 13.81
C ALA A 45 25.80 -12.21 14.40
N TYR A 46 24.61 -12.34 14.97
CA TYR A 46 23.90 -11.25 15.65
C TYR A 46 24.34 -11.10 17.11
N TYR A 47 24.64 -12.21 17.78
CA TYR A 47 25.03 -12.24 19.19
C TYR A 47 26.53 -12.09 19.44
N ILE A 48 27.38 -12.39 18.44
CA ILE A 48 28.84 -12.20 18.57
C ILE A 48 29.18 -10.71 18.40
N GLU A 49 29.81 -10.15 19.43
CA GLU A 49 30.37 -8.80 19.34
C GLU A 49 31.57 -8.78 18.38
N GLY A 50 31.58 -7.84 17.43
CA GLY A 50 32.69 -7.66 16.49
C GLY A 50 32.47 -6.50 15.52
N ALA A 51 33.43 -6.28 14.63
CA ALA A 51 33.35 -5.21 13.61
C ALA A 51 32.14 -5.38 12.67
N HIS A 52 31.64 -6.61 12.49
CA HIS A 52 30.45 -6.90 11.70
C HIS A 52 29.15 -6.36 12.35
N GLN A 53 29.16 -6.08 13.65
CA GLN A 53 27.97 -5.59 14.38
C GLN A 53 27.48 -4.24 13.86
N GLN A 54 28.37 -3.39 13.33
CA GLN A 54 27.97 -2.13 12.69
C GLN A 54 27.08 -2.37 11.46
N TYR A 55 27.43 -3.36 10.64
CA TYR A 55 26.63 -3.75 9.46
C TYR A 55 25.33 -4.43 9.87
N VAL A 56 25.37 -5.30 10.89
CA VAL A 56 24.17 -5.96 11.43
C VAL A 56 23.16 -4.92 11.94
N GLN A 57 23.60 -3.96 12.75
CA GLN A 57 22.76 -2.87 13.24
C GLN A 57 22.25 -1.97 12.10
N HIS A 58 23.06 -1.70 11.09
CA HIS A 58 22.63 -0.93 9.93
C HIS A 58 21.52 -1.66 9.15
N VAL A 59 21.70 -2.96 8.88
CA VAL A 59 20.71 -3.81 8.20
C VAL A 59 19.43 -3.91 9.03
N GLU A 60 19.53 -4.12 10.34
CA GLU A 60 18.39 -4.19 11.26
C GLU A 60 17.59 -2.88 11.23
N LYS A 61 18.25 -1.73 11.39
CA LYS A 61 17.62 -0.41 11.32
C LYS A 61 16.92 -0.20 9.97
N LYS A 62 17.60 -0.49 8.85
CA LYS A 62 17.03 -0.36 7.51
C LYS A 62 15.86 -1.32 7.29
N PHE A 63 15.95 -2.55 7.80
CA PHE A 63 14.88 -3.54 7.69
C PHE A 63 13.64 -3.11 8.48
N LEU A 64 13.79 -2.73 9.74
CA LEU A 64 12.68 -2.23 10.57
C LEU A 64 12.04 -0.98 9.96
N TRP A 65 12.85 -0.10 9.40
CA TRP A 65 12.39 1.10 8.73
C TRP A 65 11.62 0.79 7.43
N CYS A 66 12.10 -0.15 6.61
CA CYS A 66 11.35 -0.63 5.44
C CYS A 66 10.04 -1.31 5.87
N ALA A 67 10.08 -2.14 6.92
CA ALA A 67 8.91 -2.83 7.46
C ALA A 67 7.86 -1.85 7.99
N TYR A 68 8.29 -0.75 8.62
CA TYR A 68 7.41 0.34 9.04
C TYR A 68 6.65 0.96 7.85
N TRP A 69 7.36 1.33 6.78
CA TRP A 69 6.74 1.92 5.58
C TRP A 69 5.82 0.93 4.85
N VAL A 70 6.23 -0.34 4.73
CA VAL A 70 5.38 -1.41 4.19
C VAL A 70 4.13 -1.58 5.06
N GLY A 71 4.28 -1.62 6.38
CA GLY A 71 3.17 -1.76 7.33
C GLY A 71 2.17 -0.63 7.24
N LEU A 72 2.63 0.62 7.20
CA LEU A 72 1.77 1.78 6.97
C LEU A 72 1.05 1.70 5.60
N GLY A 73 1.74 1.23 4.57
CA GLY A 73 1.14 0.97 3.25
C GLY A 73 0.02 -0.08 3.32
N ILE A 74 0.22 -1.19 4.03
CA ILE A 74 -0.81 -2.22 4.24
C ILE A 74 -2.01 -1.62 4.98
N LEU A 75 -1.78 -0.92 6.09
CA LEU A 75 -2.83 -0.29 6.89
C LEU A 75 -3.62 0.76 6.08
N SER A 76 -2.96 1.45 5.15
CA SER A 76 -3.63 2.41 4.26
C SER A 76 -4.61 1.76 3.26
N SER A 77 -4.52 0.45 3.08
CA SER A 77 -5.28 -0.32 2.09
C SER A 77 -6.30 -1.27 2.73
N VAL A 78 -6.00 -1.85 3.90
CA VAL A 78 -6.85 -2.88 4.53
C VAL A 78 -8.07 -2.29 5.25
N GLY A 79 -8.08 -0.98 5.54
CA GLY A 79 -9.20 -0.30 6.19
C GLY A 79 -9.67 0.95 5.44
N LEU A 80 -10.83 0.84 4.77
CA LEU A 80 -11.82 1.93 4.58
C LEU A 80 -11.55 3.01 3.54
N GLY A 81 -11.08 2.60 2.36
CA GLY A 81 -11.45 3.30 1.13
C GLY A 81 -10.82 4.67 0.88
N THR A 82 -9.96 5.20 1.76
CA THR A 82 -9.21 6.43 1.47
C THR A 82 -7.72 6.27 1.75
N GLY A 83 -7.04 5.38 1.01
CA GLY A 83 -5.57 5.34 1.00
C GLY A 83 -4.91 6.70 0.67
N LEU A 84 -5.67 7.64 0.10
CA LEU A 84 -5.31 9.05 -0.02
C LEU A 84 -5.19 9.75 1.35
N HIS A 85 -6.11 9.52 2.29
CA HIS A 85 -6.10 10.12 3.61
C HIS A 85 -4.87 9.68 4.41
N THR A 86 -4.58 8.38 4.44
CA THR A 86 -3.40 7.85 5.12
C THR A 86 -2.11 8.34 4.45
N PHE A 87 -2.08 8.45 3.12
CA PHE A 87 -0.98 9.10 2.41
C PHE A 87 -0.78 10.55 2.87
N LEU A 88 -1.86 11.35 2.95
CA LEU A 88 -1.80 12.75 3.38
C LEU A 88 -1.40 12.92 4.86
N LEU A 89 -1.56 11.89 5.69
CA LEU A 89 -1.18 11.94 7.11
C LEU A 89 0.27 11.53 7.38
N TYR A 90 0.82 10.59 6.60
CA TYR A 90 2.14 10.01 6.89
C TYR A 90 3.16 10.32 5.79
N LEU A 91 2.95 9.75 4.60
CA LEU A 91 3.95 9.82 3.53
C LEU A 91 4.03 11.19 2.86
N GLY A 92 2.91 11.85 2.65
CA GLY A 92 2.83 13.20 2.08
C GLY A 92 3.59 14.23 2.93
N PRO A 93 3.32 14.35 4.24
CA PRO A 93 4.05 15.24 5.13
C PRO A 93 5.55 14.92 5.22
N HIS A 94 5.92 13.64 5.19
CA HIS A 94 7.32 13.23 5.13
C HIS A 94 8.02 13.68 3.84
N ILE A 95 7.39 13.48 2.67
CA ILE A 95 7.95 13.97 1.39
C ILE A 95 8.04 15.50 1.39
N ALA A 96 7.04 16.18 1.94
CA ALA A 96 7.02 17.63 2.05
C ALA A 96 8.16 18.15 2.96
N SER A 97 8.39 17.54 4.13
CA SER A 97 9.47 17.95 5.02
C SER A 97 10.86 17.74 4.40
N VAL A 98 11.08 16.60 3.74
CA VAL A 98 12.32 16.32 3.00
C VAL A 98 12.52 17.32 1.85
N THR A 99 11.44 17.68 1.15
CA THR A 99 11.49 18.67 0.07
C THR A 99 11.87 20.05 0.60
N LEU A 100 11.25 20.50 1.68
CA LEU A 100 11.54 21.81 2.28
C LEU A 100 12.97 21.86 2.81
N ALA A 101 13.40 20.86 3.58
CA ALA A 101 14.76 20.78 4.08
C ALA A 101 15.80 20.74 2.96
N ALA A 102 15.50 20.05 1.84
CA ALA A 102 16.40 20.04 0.69
C ALA A 102 16.62 21.45 0.11
N TYR A 103 15.56 22.25 -0.01
CA TYR A 103 15.67 23.63 -0.50
C TYR A 103 16.25 24.60 0.54
N GLU A 104 16.05 24.37 1.84
CA GLU A 104 16.59 25.23 2.91
C GLU A 104 18.07 24.98 3.16
N CYS A 105 18.48 23.72 3.22
CA CYS A 105 19.86 23.32 3.42
C CYS A 105 20.68 23.34 2.11
N ASN A 106 20.03 23.58 0.97
CA ASN A 106 20.59 23.41 -0.37
C ASN A 106 21.33 22.05 -0.53
N SER A 107 20.83 21.01 0.14
CA SER A 107 21.49 19.71 0.26
C SER A 107 20.47 18.63 0.65
N VAL A 108 20.68 17.40 0.20
CA VAL A 108 19.90 16.22 0.64
C VAL A 108 20.65 15.36 1.67
N ASN A 109 21.83 15.82 2.11
CA ASN A 109 22.71 15.12 3.05
C ASN A 109 22.40 15.50 4.51
N PHE A 110 21.12 15.63 4.84
CA PHE A 110 20.64 15.75 6.21
C PHE A 110 20.35 14.36 6.80
N PRO A 111 20.40 14.21 8.14
CA PRO A 111 20.25 12.93 8.83
C PRO A 111 18.98 12.19 8.41
N GLU A 112 19.09 10.89 8.21
CA GLU A 112 17.97 10.00 7.84
C GLU A 112 17.05 9.71 9.04
N PRO A 113 15.78 9.31 8.81
CA PRO A 113 14.86 9.04 9.91
C PRO A 113 15.32 7.88 10.81
N PRO A 114 15.00 7.91 12.13
CA PRO A 114 14.10 8.84 12.81
C PRO A 114 14.69 10.25 12.87
N TYR A 115 14.01 11.21 12.25
CA TYR A 115 14.46 12.58 12.26
C TYR A 115 14.35 13.06 13.71
N PRO A 116 15.32 13.82 14.24
CA PRO A 116 15.03 14.67 15.39
C PRO A 116 13.85 15.58 15.04
N ASP A 117 13.23 16.22 16.03
CA ASP A 117 12.02 17.04 15.85
C ASP A 117 12.16 18.13 14.74
N ALA A 118 13.39 18.43 14.30
CA ALA A 118 13.71 19.18 13.09
C ALA A 118 14.79 18.49 12.24
N ILE A 119 14.72 18.64 10.92
CA ILE A 119 15.81 18.27 10.00
C ILE A 119 16.92 19.33 10.13
N VAL A 120 18.07 18.93 10.68
CA VAL A 120 19.23 19.81 10.86
C VAL A 120 20.07 19.80 9.58
N CYS A 121 20.42 20.99 9.07
CA CYS A 121 21.31 21.12 7.92
C CYS A 121 22.74 20.67 8.28
N PRO A 122 23.47 20.01 7.37
CA PRO A 122 24.86 19.65 7.61
C PRO A 122 25.74 20.90 7.82
N ASP A 123 26.72 20.81 8.72
CA ASP A 123 27.66 21.90 9.02
C ASP A 123 28.70 22.14 7.90
N ASP A 124 28.90 21.15 7.02
CA ASP A 124 29.80 21.27 5.88
C ASP A 124 29.15 22.13 4.79
N GLU A 125 29.86 23.20 4.38
CA GLU A 125 29.65 23.94 3.13
C GLU A 125 29.96 23.02 1.93
N GLY A 126 29.13 21.98 1.74
CA GLY A 126 29.12 21.18 0.53
C GLY A 126 28.84 22.09 -0.66
N ALA A 127 29.50 21.82 -1.79
CA ALA A 127 29.37 22.57 -3.03
C ALA A 127 27.92 22.96 -3.32
N GLU A 128 27.70 24.20 -3.80
CA GLU A 128 26.40 24.73 -4.23
C GLU A 128 25.79 23.87 -5.35
N GLU A 129 25.34 22.66 -5.03
CA GLU A 129 24.57 21.83 -5.93
C GLU A 129 23.15 22.35 -5.93
N THR A 130 22.76 22.97 -7.03
CA THR A 130 21.38 23.36 -7.27
C THR A 130 20.46 22.16 -7.06
N ILE A 131 19.58 22.24 -6.08
CA ILE A 131 18.67 21.15 -5.74
C ILE A 131 17.67 20.94 -6.87
N THR A 132 17.78 19.79 -7.54
CA THR A 132 16.85 19.39 -8.59
C THR A 132 15.72 18.55 -8.03
N LEU A 133 14.58 18.55 -8.72
CA LEU A 133 13.47 17.64 -8.45
C LEU A 133 13.93 16.18 -8.39
N TRP A 134 14.83 15.78 -9.29
CA TRP A 134 15.33 14.41 -9.37
C TRP A 134 16.13 14.00 -8.14
N THR A 135 16.90 14.93 -7.57
CA THR A 135 17.65 14.72 -6.33
C THR A 135 16.69 14.41 -5.17
N ILE A 136 15.63 15.20 -5.01
CA ILE A 136 14.60 15.01 -3.97
C ILE A 136 13.83 13.70 -4.19
N ILE A 137 13.40 13.44 -5.44
CA ILE A 137 12.72 12.20 -5.85
C ILE A 137 13.53 10.96 -5.49
N SER A 138 14.86 11.04 -5.65
CA SER A 138 15.78 9.95 -5.36
C SER A 138 15.97 9.77 -3.87
N LYS A 139 16.01 10.87 -3.09
CA LYS A 139 16.11 10.84 -1.63
C LYS A 139 14.93 10.12 -0.97
N VAL A 140 13.69 10.41 -1.38
CA VAL A 140 12.46 9.79 -0.80
C VAL A 140 12.04 8.47 -1.47
N ARG A 141 12.87 7.92 -2.37
CA ARG A 141 12.46 6.83 -3.26
C ARG A 141 12.11 5.57 -2.50
N LEU A 142 12.89 5.25 -1.47
CA LEU A 142 12.78 3.96 -0.80
C LEU A 142 11.53 3.91 0.08
N GLU A 143 11.29 4.96 0.87
CA GLU A 143 10.07 5.20 1.66
C GLU A 143 8.83 5.08 0.78
N ALA A 144 8.87 5.80 -0.34
CA ALA A 144 7.82 5.82 -1.33
C ALA A 144 7.52 4.43 -1.90
N CYS A 145 8.56 3.72 -2.36
CA CYS A 145 8.39 2.39 -2.93
C CYS A 145 7.95 1.36 -1.89
N MET A 146 8.47 1.41 -0.66
CA MET A 146 8.07 0.51 0.43
C MET A 146 6.60 0.73 0.82
N TRP A 147 6.17 1.99 0.95
CA TRP A 147 4.75 2.31 1.13
C TRP A 147 3.89 1.74 0.01
N GLY A 148 4.26 2.03 -1.25
CA GLY A 148 3.50 1.55 -2.41
C GLY A 148 3.46 0.02 -2.49
N ALA A 149 4.53 -0.67 -2.12
CA ALA A 149 4.55 -2.12 -1.99
C ALA A 149 3.60 -2.61 -0.89
N GLY A 150 3.58 -1.95 0.27
CA GLY A 150 2.60 -2.19 1.33
C GLY A 150 1.15 -2.06 0.84
N THR A 151 0.85 -1.01 0.06
CA THR A 151 -0.49 -0.86 -0.52
C THR A 151 -0.88 -1.97 -1.49
N ALA A 152 0.10 -2.55 -2.23
CA ALA A 152 -0.15 -3.70 -3.09
C ALA A 152 -0.40 -4.99 -2.30
N ILE A 153 0.31 -5.16 -1.17
CA ILE A 153 0.07 -6.27 -0.22
C ILE A 153 -1.32 -6.14 0.41
N GLY A 154 -1.76 -4.92 0.73
CA GLY A 154 -3.10 -4.68 1.28
C GLY A 154 -4.26 -5.01 0.34
N GLU A 155 -4.02 -5.22 -0.95
CA GLU A 155 -5.03 -5.72 -1.91
C GLU A 155 -5.12 -7.25 -1.96
N LEU A 156 -4.23 -7.97 -1.26
CA LEU A 156 -4.26 -9.43 -1.22
C LEU A 156 -5.48 -10.01 -0.49
N PRO A 157 -5.94 -9.46 0.65
CA PRO A 157 -7.15 -9.96 1.32
C PRO A 157 -8.38 -10.00 0.40
N PRO A 158 -8.82 -8.91 -0.27
CA PRO A 158 -9.99 -8.97 -1.14
C PRO A 158 -9.77 -9.89 -2.36
N TYR A 159 -8.55 -9.98 -2.89
CA TYR A 159 -8.23 -10.90 -3.98
C TYR A 159 -8.39 -12.37 -3.58
N PHE A 160 -7.82 -12.78 -2.44
CA PHE A 160 -7.92 -14.16 -1.98
C PHE A 160 -9.32 -14.52 -1.51
N MET A 161 -10.02 -13.60 -0.83
CA MET A 161 -11.42 -13.79 -0.46
C MET A 161 -12.30 -14.04 -1.68
N ALA A 162 -12.25 -13.15 -2.69
CA ALA A 162 -13.03 -13.30 -3.92
C ALA A 162 -12.67 -14.58 -4.70
N ARG A 163 -11.39 -14.97 -4.68
CA ARG A 163 -10.92 -16.20 -5.31
C ARG A 163 -11.40 -17.45 -4.59
N ALA A 164 -11.35 -17.46 -3.25
CA ALA A 164 -11.81 -18.56 -2.42
C ALA A 164 -13.33 -18.76 -2.60
N ALA A 165 -14.11 -17.68 -2.51
CA ALA A 165 -15.55 -17.70 -2.75
C ALA A 165 -15.91 -18.33 -4.10
N ARG A 166 -15.20 -17.95 -5.18
CA ARG A 166 -15.43 -18.51 -6.52
C ARG A 166 -15.07 -20.00 -6.62
N LEU A 167 -13.99 -20.43 -5.97
CA LEU A 167 -13.51 -21.82 -6.04
C LEU A 167 -14.31 -22.77 -5.16
N SER A 168 -14.79 -22.31 -4.02
CA SER A 168 -15.63 -23.09 -3.10
C SER A 168 -17.01 -23.40 -3.69
N GLY A 169 -17.43 -22.67 -4.74
CA GLY A 169 -18.74 -22.86 -5.34
C GLY A 169 -19.87 -22.64 -4.34
N ALA A 170 -19.62 -21.82 -3.32
CA ALA A 170 -20.50 -21.54 -2.20
C ALA A 170 -21.94 -21.38 -2.69
N GLU A 171 -22.85 -22.18 -2.13
CA GLU A 171 -24.27 -21.98 -2.36
C GLU A 171 -24.63 -20.57 -1.83
N PRO A 172 -25.59 -19.87 -2.45
CA PRO A 172 -25.94 -18.48 -2.08
C PRO A 172 -26.39 -18.29 -0.62
N ASP A 173 -26.42 -19.33 0.20
CA ASP A 173 -26.77 -19.36 1.63
C ASP A 173 -25.52 -19.39 2.57
N ASP A 174 -24.29 -19.42 2.03
CA ASP A 174 -23.06 -19.36 2.84
C ASP A 174 -22.85 -17.94 3.42
N GLU A 175 -22.78 -17.83 4.75
CA GLU A 175 -22.62 -16.55 5.48
C GLU A 175 -21.42 -15.71 4.98
N GLU A 176 -20.31 -16.35 4.61
CA GLU A 176 -19.11 -15.67 4.11
C GLU A 176 -19.29 -15.12 2.68
N TYR A 177 -20.20 -15.72 1.90
CA TYR A 177 -20.58 -15.26 0.56
C TYR A 177 -21.55 -14.08 0.64
N GLU A 178 -22.56 -14.13 1.51
CA GLU A 178 -23.46 -12.99 1.75
C GLU A 178 -22.69 -11.76 2.27
N GLU A 179 -21.76 -11.94 3.21
CA GLU A 179 -20.97 -10.84 3.77
C GLU A 179 -20.04 -10.20 2.70
N PHE A 180 -19.53 -11.02 1.79
CA PHE A 180 -18.78 -10.54 0.63
C PHE A 180 -19.67 -9.81 -0.38
N GLU A 181 -20.88 -10.29 -0.63
CA GLU A 181 -21.85 -9.65 -1.52
C GLU A 181 -22.33 -8.30 -0.94
N GLU A 182 -22.61 -8.23 0.37
CA GLU A 182 -22.93 -6.98 1.09
C GLU A 182 -21.75 -5.98 1.08
N MET A 183 -20.50 -6.43 1.26
CA MET A 183 -19.31 -5.58 1.08
C MET A 183 -19.18 -5.05 -0.36
N LEU A 184 -19.46 -5.90 -1.36
CA LEU A 184 -19.50 -5.52 -2.76
C LEU A 184 -20.61 -4.51 -3.05
N GLU A 185 -21.80 -4.68 -2.47
CA GLU A 185 -22.93 -3.78 -2.60
C GLU A 185 -22.67 -2.42 -1.94
N HIS A 186 -22.06 -2.40 -0.75
CA HIS A 186 -21.67 -1.16 -0.08
C HIS A 186 -20.59 -0.37 -0.84
N ALA A 187 -19.64 -1.05 -1.47
CA ALA A 187 -18.69 -0.41 -2.39
C ALA A 187 -19.36 0.07 -3.70
N GLN A 188 -20.52 -0.49 -4.06
CA GLN A 188 -21.26 -0.22 -5.29
C GLN A 188 -22.42 0.77 -5.15
N SER A 189 -22.85 1.13 -3.94
CA SER A 189 -24.07 1.91 -3.68
C SER A 189 -24.04 3.37 -4.17
N ALA A 190 -22.97 3.80 -4.85
CA ALA A 190 -22.94 4.99 -5.70
C ALA A 190 -23.35 4.63 -7.15
N GLN A 191 -24.61 4.20 -7.32
CA GLN A 191 -25.12 3.66 -8.58
C GLN A 191 -25.36 4.74 -9.65
N ASP A 192 -24.42 4.83 -10.60
CA ASP A 192 -24.67 4.96 -12.05
C ASP A 192 -23.33 4.91 -12.81
N PHE A 193 -22.29 5.54 -12.23
CA PHE A 193 -20.93 5.55 -12.76
C PHE A 193 -20.15 4.27 -12.42
N ALA A 194 -20.37 3.73 -11.20
CA ALA A 194 -19.68 2.54 -10.70
C ALA A 194 -19.97 1.28 -11.55
N SER A 195 -21.21 1.12 -12.02
CA SER A 195 -21.64 -0.01 -12.86
C SER A 195 -20.95 -0.01 -14.23
N ARG A 196 -20.85 1.18 -14.85
CA ARG A 196 -20.12 1.37 -16.12
C ARG A 196 -18.61 1.18 -15.93
N ALA A 197 -18.06 1.70 -14.83
CA ALA A 197 -16.65 1.51 -14.49
C ALA A 197 -16.32 0.03 -14.25
N LYS A 198 -17.18 -0.71 -13.55
CA LYS A 198 -17.06 -2.17 -13.33
C LYS A 198 -17.03 -2.94 -14.65
N LEU A 199 -17.96 -2.64 -15.56
CA LEU A 199 -18.02 -3.29 -16.88
C LEU A 199 -16.81 -2.93 -17.76
N ALA A 200 -16.32 -1.69 -17.67
CA ALA A 200 -15.12 -1.24 -18.37
C ALA A 200 -13.85 -1.92 -17.83
N VAL A 201 -13.70 -2.00 -16.50
CA VAL A 201 -12.59 -2.70 -15.83
C VAL A 201 -12.62 -4.17 -16.15
N GLN A 202 -13.79 -4.80 -16.10
CA GLN A 202 -13.97 -6.20 -16.47
C GLN A 202 -13.53 -6.46 -17.91
N ASN A 203 -14.02 -5.66 -18.86
CA ASN A 203 -13.64 -5.78 -20.27
C ASN A 203 -12.13 -5.54 -20.48
N LEU A 204 -11.54 -4.59 -19.76
CA LEU A 204 -10.11 -4.28 -19.84
C LEU A 204 -9.24 -5.41 -19.27
N VAL A 205 -9.58 -5.94 -18.10
CA VAL A 205 -8.86 -7.04 -17.45
C VAL A 205 -8.98 -8.32 -18.26
N GLN A 206 -10.17 -8.64 -18.79
CA GLN A 206 -10.36 -9.82 -19.63
C GLN A 206 -9.67 -9.72 -20.99
N LYS A 207 -9.64 -8.53 -21.60
CA LYS A 207 -9.09 -8.35 -22.95
C LYS A 207 -7.58 -8.12 -22.97
N VAL A 208 -7.02 -7.49 -21.94
CA VAL A 208 -5.62 -7.04 -21.90
C VAL A 208 -4.80 -7.74 -20.81
N GLY A 209 -5.44 -8.45 -19.88
CA GLY A 209 -4.78 -9.23 -18.83
C GLY A 209 -3.89 -8.35 -17.94
N PHE A 210 -2.58 -8.66 -17.91
CA PHE A 210 -1.60 -7.98 -17.07
C PHE A 210 -1.60 -6.44 -17.21
N LEU A 211 -1.61 -5.93 -18.45
CA LEU A 211 -1.57 -4.48 -18.69
C LEU A 211 -2.88 -3.79 -18.29
N GLY A 212 -4.01 -4.49 -18.39
CA GLY A 212 -5.29 -4.00 -17.91
C GLY A 212 -5.30 -3.84 -16.39
N ILE A 213 -4.78 -4.84 -15.68
CA ILE A 213 -4.61 -4.79 -14.22
C ILE A 213 -3.63 -3.69 -13.81
N LEU A 214 -2.52 -3.54 -14.54
CA LEU A 214 -1.53 -2.49 -14.29
C LEU A 214 -2.15 -1.10 -14.43
N ALA A 215 -2.94 -0.87 -15.48
CA ALA A 215 -3.63 0.39 -15.69
C ALA A 215 -4.62 0.70 -14.55
N CYS A 216 -5.45 -0.29 -14.17
CA CYS A 216 -6.35 -0.16 -13.03
C CYS A 216 -5.63 0.13 -11.71
N ALA A 217 -4.49 -0.53 -11.46
CA ALA A 217 -3.70 -0.35 -10.24
C ALA A 217 -2.98 1.01 -10.18
N SER A 218 -2.78 1.67 -11.32
CA SER A 218 -2.07 2.95 -11.45
C SER A 218 -2.95 4.19 -11.22
N ILE A 219 -4.28 4.05 -11.23
CA ILE A 219 -5.23 5.17 -11.10
C ILE A 219 -5.58 5.44 -9.62
N PRO A 220 -5.59 6.70 -9.13
CA PRO A 220 -6.05 7.06 -7.78
C PRO A 220 -7.57 6.80 -7.56
N ASN A 221 -7.93 6.30 -6.36
CA ASN A 221 -9.25 5.84 -5.85
C ASN A 221 -10.49 6.44 -6.55
N PRO A 222 -11.38 5.61 -7.13
CA PRO A 222 -12.16 4.57 -6.41
C PRO A 222 -12.01 3.12 -6.94
N LEU A 223 -11.15 2.88 -7.92
CA LEU A 223 -11.01 1.59 -8.63
C LEU A 223 -10.12 0.55 -7.92
N PHE A 224 -9.49 0.95 -6.81
CA PHE A 224 -8.45 0.23 -6.07
C PHE A 224 -8.96 -1.10 -5.49
N ASP A 225 -10.05 -1.07 -4.72
CA ASP A 225 -10.60 -2.29 -4.09
C ASP A 225 -11.32 -3.19 -5.11
N LEU A 226 -11.86 -2.60 -6.18
CA LEU A 226 -12.59 -3.32 -7.22
C LEU A 226 -11.67 -4.24 -8.05
N ALA A 227 -10.41 -3.84 -8.26
CA ALA A 227 -9.46 -4.63 -9.05
C ALA A 227 -9.11 -5.95 -8.34
N GLY A 228 -8.88 -5.92 -7.02
CA GLY A 228 -8.60 -7.13 -6.23
C GLY A 228 -9.75 -8.12 -6.26
N ILE A 229 -10.96 -7.63 -5.95
CA ILE A 229 -12.20 -8.41 -5.97
C ILE A 229 -12.45 -9.03 -7.36
N THR A 230 -12.35 -8.22 -8.42
CA THR A 230 -12.58 -8.65 -9.80
C THR A 230 -11.56 -9.71 -10.22
N CYS A 231 -10.27 -9.47 -9.96
CA CYS A 231 -9.22 -10.42 -10.32
C CYS A 231 -9.33 -11.74 -9.56
N GLY A 232 -9.73 -11.69 -8.28
CA GLY A 232 -9.98 -12.88 -7.47
C GLY A 232 -11.17 -13.68 -8.01
N HIS A 233 -12.31 -13.03 -8.23
CA HIS A 233 -13.52 -13.66 -8.77
C HIS A 233 -13.30 -14.28 -10.16
N PHE A 234 -12.50 -13.65 -11.03
CA PHE A 234 -12.15 -14.22 -12.35
C PHE A 234 -10.97 -15.19 -12.32
N LEU A 235 -10.48 -15.59 -11.14
CA LEU A 235 -9.41 -16.57 -10.95
C LEU A 235 -8.10 -16.21 -11.66
N VAL A 236 -7.83 -14.91 -11.87
CA VAL A 236 -6.57 -14.42 -12.47
C VAL A 236 -5.38 -14.99 -11.69
N PRO A 237 -4.31 -15.50 -12.33
CA PRO A 237 -3.14 -16.02 -11.61
C PRO A 237 -2.54 -14.99 -10.65
N PHE A 238 -2.12 -15.45 -9.47
CA PHE A 238 -1.58 -14.59 -8.40
C PHE A 238 -0.47 -13.66 -8.91
N TRP A 239 0.53 -14.19 -9.61
CA TRP A 239 1.67 -13.41 -10.08
C TRP A 239 1.30 -12.36 -11.13
N THR A 240 0.28 -12.62 -11.94
CA THR A 240 -0.23 -11.65 -12.92
C THR A 240 -0.89 -10.48 -12.21
N PHE A 241 -1.71 -10.78 -11.20
CA PHE A 241 -2.36 -9.77 -10.39
C PHE A 241 -1.34 -8.99 -9.54
N PHE A 242 -0.62 -9.69 -8.65
CA PHE A 242 0.31 -9.08 -7.70
C PHE A 242 1.46 -8.35 -8.37
N GLY A 243 2.00 -8.88 -9.47
CA GLY A 243 3.06 -8.19 -10.22
C GLY A 243 2.56 -6.88 -10.85
N ALA A 244 1.36 -6.89 -11.44
CA ALA A 244 0.76 -5.71 -12.03
C ALA A 244 0.40 -4.67 -10.97
N THR A 245 -0.14 -5.09 -9.81
CA THR A 245 -0.47 -4.18 -8.71
C THR A 245 0.77 -3.60 -8.05
N LEU A 246 1.82 -4.40 -7.85
CA LEU A 246 3.08 -3.93 -7.29
C LEU A 246 3.73 -2.85 -8.18
N ILE A 247 3.81 -3.08 -9.49
CA ILE A 247 4.36 -2.07 -10.43
C ILE A 247 3.46 -0.84 -10.49
N GLY A 248 2.15 -1.04 -10.63
CA GLY A 248 1.19 0.06 -10.73
C GLY A 248 1.23 0.96 -9.50
N LYS A 249 1.44 0.39 -8.31
CA LYS A 249 1.41 1.14 -7.05
C LYS A 249 2.77 1.62 -6.57
N ALA A 250 3.75 0.72 -6.45
CA ALA A 250 5.07 1.05 -5.90
C ALA A 250 5.91 1.89 -6.87
N ILE A 251 5.59 1.84 -8.17
CA ILE A 251 6.32 2.58 -9.20
C ILE A 251 5.42 3.69 -9.74
N ILE A 252 4.36 3.37 -10.50
CA ILE A 252 3.63 4.39 -11.27
C ILE A 252 2.87 5.37 -10.37
N LYS A 253 1.88 4.88 -9.63
CA LYS A 253 1.03 5.70 -8.73
C LYS A 253 1.88 6.47 -7.73
N MET A 254 2.84 5.80 -7.10
CA MET A 254 3.72 6.43 -6.13
C MET A 254 4.55 7.54 -6.74
N HIS A 255 5.04 7.37 -7.98
CA HIS A 255 5.82 8.41 -8.65
C HIS A 255 4.97 9.62 -9.01
N ILE A 256 3.71 9.42 -9.40
CA ILE A 256 2.77 10.51 -9.63
C ILE A 256 2.49 11.26 -8.32
N GLN A 257 2.16 10.54 -7.23
CA GLN A 257 1.85 11.14 -5.93
C GLN A 257 3.05 11.89 -5.33
N LYS A 258 4.26 11.33 -5.37
CA LYS A 258 5.46 12.02 -4.86
C LYS A 258 5.81 13.25 -5.70
N LEU A 259 5.71 13.17 -7.04
CA LEU A 259 5.98 14.29 -7.93
C LEU A 259 5.05 15.45 -7.62
N PHE A 260 3.76 15.15 -7.46
CA PHE A 260 2.77 16.15 -7.08
C PHE A 260 3.16 16.86 -5.78
N VAL A 261 3.48 16.12 -4.72
CA VAL A 261 3.89 16.72 -3.43
C VAL A 261 5.17 17.54 -3.58
N ILE A 262 6.22 17.02 -4.21
CA ILE A 262 7.51 17.74 -4.36
C ILE A 262 7.30 19.04 -5.15
N ILE A 263 6.48 19.02 -6.21
CA ILE A 263 6.16 20.21 -7.01
C ILE A 263 5.38 21.23 -6.17
N THR A 264 4.36 20.79 -5.42
CA THR A 264 3.55 21.66 -4.56
C THR A 264 4.37 22.36 -3.46
N PHE A 265 5.44 21.73 -2.98
CA PHE A 265 6.30 22.30 -1.94
C PHE A 265 7.61 22.90 -2.46
N SER A 266 7.84 22.88 -3.78
CA SER A 266 9.00 23.53 -4.42
C SER A 266 8.75 25.02 -4.64
N LYS A 267 9.53 25.88 -3.97
CA LYS A 267 9.36 27.34 -4.00
C LYS A 267 9.39 27.90 -5.44
N HIS A 268 10.44 27.53 -6.18
CA HIS A 268 10.67 28.00 -7.54
C HIS A 268 9.56 27.53 -8.50
N ILE A 269 9.10 26.29 -8.37
CA ILE A 269 8.09 25.73 -9.29
C ILE A 269 6.70 26.27 -8.97
N VAL A 270 6.39 26.46 -7.68
CA VAL A 270 5.16 27.10 -7.25
C VAL A 270 5.08 28.52 -7.80
N GLU A 271 6.14 29.32 -7.65
CA GLU A 271 6.20 30.69 -8.18
C GLU A 271 6.01 30.72 -9.71
N GLN A 272 6.65 29.79 -10.43
CA GLN A 272 6.44 29.62 -11.87
C GLN A 272 4.99 29.24 -12.22
N MET A 273 4.39 28.26 -11.53
CA MET A 273 2.99 27.86 -11.75
C MET A 273 2.02 29.00 -11.44
N VAL A 274 2.23 29.73 -10.36
CA VAL A 274 1.44 30.90 -9.96
C VAL A 274 1.51 31.99 -11.03
N SER A 275 2.70 32.23 -11.61
CA SER A 275 2.87 33.18 -12.71
C SER A 275 2.17 32.73 -14.00
N LEU A 276 2.19 31.44 -14.31
CA LEU A 276 1.49 30.85 -15.46
C LEU A 276 -0.04 30.92 -15.27
N ILE A 277 -0.54 30.65 -14.07
CA ILE A 277 -1.96 30.82 -13.72
C ILE A 277 -2.36 32.29 -13.89
N GLY A 278 -1.52 33.23 -13.44
CA GLY A 278 -1.72 34.67 -13.63
C GLY A 278 -1.78 35.11 -15.11
N SER A 279 -1.16 34.36 -16.02
CA SER A 279 -1.19 34.64 -17.46
C SER A 279 -2.50 34.22 -18.16
N VAL A 280 -3.39 33.49 -17.49
CA VAL A 280 -4.69 33.08 -18.04
C VAL A 280 -5.67 34.27 -18.03
N PRO A 281 -6.19 34.70 -19.20
CA PRO A 281 -7.12 35.82 -19.27
C PRO A 281 -8.38 35.57 -18.42
N SER A 282 -8.89 36.61 -17.76
CA SER A 282 -10.10 36.65 -16.92
C SER A 282 -10.08 35.88 -15.59
N ILE A 283 -9.47 34.71 -15.48
CA ILE A 283 -9.53 33.87 -14.26
C ILE A 283 -8.22 33.91 -13.45
N GLY A 284 -7.09 34.15 -14.11
CA GLY A 284 -5.76 34.11 -13.51
C GLY A 284 -5.56 35.00 -12.28
N PRO A 285 -5.82 36.32 -12.36
CA PRO A 285 -5.57 37.25 -11.25
C PRO A 285 -6.43 36.98 -10.00
N SER A 286 -7.61 36.37 -10.20
CA SER A 286 -8.53 36.03 -9.11
C SER A 286 -8.11 34.75 -8.37
N LEU A 287 -7.53 33.78 -9.08
CA LEU A 287 -7.02 32.53 -8.49
C LEU A 287 -5.59 32.62 -7.96
N GLN A 288 -4.78 33.55 -8.49
CA GLN A 288 -3.36 33.67 -8.14
C GLN A 288 -3.14 33.98 -6.64
N LYS A 289 -3.82 35.00 -6.11
CA LYS A 289 -3.70 35.43 -4.70
C LYS A 289 -4.12 34.36 -3.68
N PRO A 290 -5.33 33.76 -3.75
CA PRO A 290 -5.75 32.77 -2.77
C PRO A 290 -4.89 31.50 -2.82
N PHE A 291 -4.42 31.12 -4.01
CA PHE A 291 -3.55 29.95 -4.17
C PHE A 291 -2.16 30.19 -3.58
N GLN A 292 -1.58 31.36 -3.82
CA GLN A 292 -0.28 31.74 -3.25
C GLN A 292 -0.34 31.84 -1.72
N GLU A 293 -1.34 32.52 -1.16
CA GLU A 293 -1.52 32.63 0.30
C GLU A 293 -1.75 31.27 0.97
N TYR A 294 -2.52 30.38 0.33
CA TYR A 294 -2.76 29.03 0.83
C TYR A 294 -1.45 28.22 0.88
N LEU A 295 -0.67 28.20 -0.21
CA LEU A 295 0.60 27.47 -0.26
C LEU A 295 1.63 28.01 0.74
N GLU A 296 1.72 29.34 0.87
CA GLU A 296 2.61 29.97 1.86
C GLU A 296 2.17 29.64 3.30
N SER A 297 0.86 29.60 3.59
CA SER A 297 0.34 29.22 4.91
C SER A 297 0.64 27.75 5.24
N GLN A 298 0.47 26.83 4.28
CA GLN A 298 0.79 25.41 4.47
C GLN A 298 2.29 25.19 4.70
N ARG A 299 3.13 25.90 3.94
CA ARG A 299 4.59 25.84 4.11
C ARG A 299 5.02 26.33 5.50
N LYS A 300 4.55 27.50 5.92
CA LYS A 300 4.88 28.07 7.25
C LYS A 300 4.46 27.14 8.38
N LYS A 301 3.29 26.50 8.28
CA LYS A 301 2.82 25.51 9.26
C LYS A 301 3.71 24.27 9.36
N LEU A 302 4.28 23.84 8.25
CA LEU A 302 5.20 22.70 8.24
C LEU A 302 6.57 23.07 8.86
N HIS A 303 7.01 24.33 8.74
CA HIS A 303 8.24 24.82 9.40
C HIS A 303 8.04 25.06 10.92
N LEU A 304 6.90 25.65 11.33
CA LEU A 304 6.65 26.01 12.73
C LEU A 304 6.42 24.81 13.66
N LYS A 305 6.11 23.63 13.12
CA LYS A 305 5.99 22.41 13.94
C LYS A 305 7.34 21.99 14.57
N SER A 306 8.45 22.63 14.16
CA SER A 306 9.80 22.46 14.69
C SER A 306 10.17 23.46 15.82
N ASP A 307 9.39 24.51 16.04
CA ASP A 307 9.61 25.49 17.12
C ASP A 307 8.49 25.40 18.17
N THR A 308 8.88 25.06 19.39
CA THR A 308 8.05 24.86 20.58
C THR A 308 6.85 25.83 20.71
N SER A 309 5.65 25.25 20.86
CA SER A 309 4.42 25.81 21.45
C SER A 309 4.27 27.33 21.51
N SER A 310 3.66 27.92 20.48
CA SER A 310 2.91 29.16 20.61
C SER A 310 1.50 28.99 20.01
N PRO A 311 0.43 29.39 20.72
CA PRO A 311 -0.94 29.18 20.27
C PRO A 311 -1.26 30.23 19.21
N GLN A 312 -0.95 29.96 17.94
CA GLN A 312 -1.34 30.83 16.83
C GLN A 312 -2.35 30.13 15.94
N GLY A 313 -3.59 30.60 16.09
CA GLY A 313 -4.76 30.46 15.20
C GLY A 313 -4.83 29.19 14.38
N GLU A 314 -5.61 28.22 14.84
CA GLU A 314 -6.07 27.13 13.97
C GLU A 314 -6.67 27.74 12.70
N ASN A 315 -6.01 27.55 11.54
CA ASN A 315 -6.68 27.85 10.26
C ASN A 315 -8.04 27.14 10.31
N TRP A 316 -9.12 27.89 10.13
CA TRP A 316 -10.49 27.38 10.15
C TRP A 316 -10.67 26.12 9.30
N LEU A 317 -9.92 26.01 8.20
CA LEU A 317 -9.91 24.90 7.26
C LEU A 317 -9.22 23.64 7.84
N SER A 318 -8.16 23.82 8.63
CA SER A 318 -7.49 22.75 9.37
C SER A 318 -8.36 22.24 10.51
N TRP A 319 -9.02 23.16 11.24
CA TRP A 319 -9.99 22.81 12.28
C TRP A 319 -11.20 22.07 11.68
N ALA A 320 -11.75 22.55 10.57
CA ALA A 320 -12.86 21.90 9.86
C ALA A 320 -12.46 20.53 9.33
N PHE A 321 -11.25 20.39 8.77
CA PHE A 321 -10.73 19.12 8.30
C PHE A 321 -10.53 18.13 9.45
N GLU A 322 -9.96 18.56 10.58
CA GLU A 322 -9.81 17.74 11.78
C GLU A 322 -11.18 17.27 12.31
N LYS A 323 -12.17 18.17 12.42
CA LYS A 323 -13.54 17.80 12.82
C LYS A 323 -14.21 16.86 11.83
N LEU A 324 -14.01 17.06 10.53
CA LEU A 324 -14.52 16.17 9.49
C LEU A 324 -13.92 14.77 9.66
N VAL A 325 -12.60 14.67 9.87
CA VAL A 325 -11.91 13.39 10.09
C VAL A 325 -12.43 12.70 11.35
N ILE A 326 -12.59 13.43 12.46
CA ILE A 326 -13.17 12.88 13.70
C ILE A 326 -14.60 12.36 13.47
N VAL A 327 -15.42 13.11 12.74
CA VAL A 327 -16.79 12.70 12.37
C VAL A 327 -16.77 11.45 11.48
N MET A 328 -15.86 11.37 10.50
CA MET A 328 -15.70 10.20 9.65
C MET A 328 -15.25 8.97 10.45
N VAL A 329 -14.29 9.13 11.37
CA VAL A 329 -13.83 8.04 12.25
C VAL A 329 -14.95 7.58 13.18
N PHE A 330 -15.71 8.52 13.76
CA PHE A 330 -16.84 8.18 14.63
C PHE A 330 -17.96 7.48 13.86
N TYR A 331 -18.31 8.00 12.68
CA TYR A 331 -19.26 7.35 11.77
C TYR A 331 -18.79 5.94 11.38
N PHE A 332 -17.50 5.78 11.12
CA PHE A 332 -16.92 4.49 10.82
C PHE A 332 -17.03 3.51 12.00
N ILE A 333 -16.69 3.94 13.22
CA ILE A 333 -16.86 3.12 14.43
C ILE A 333 -18.32 2.71 14.61
N LEU A 334 -19.26 3.65 14.45
CA LEU A 334 -20.69 3.35 14.49
C LEU A 334 -21.09 2.35 13.40
N SER A 335 -20.55 2.46 12.20
CA SER A 335 -20.76 1.53 11.09
C SER A 335 -20.25 0.13 11.42
N ILE A 336 -19.06 -0.01 12.03
CA ILE A 336 -18.56 -1.30 12.52
C ILE A 336 -19.51 -1.88 13.57
N ILE A 337 -19.89 -1.10 14.58
CA ILE A 337 -20.76 -1.58 15.65
C ILE A 337 -22.10 -2.03 15.08
N ASN A 338 -22.66 -1.26 14.14
CA ASN A 338 -23.93 -1.60 13.49
C ASN A 338 -23.80 -2.86 12.63
N SER A 339 -22.71 -3.02 11.88
CA SER A 339 -22.42 -4.23 11.10
C SER A 339 -22.22 -5.45 12.01
N MET A 340 -21.49 -5.31 13.12
CA MET A 340 -21.34 -6.37 14.12
C MET A 340 -22.68 -6.74 14.78
N ALA A 341 -23.52 -5.75 15.07
CA ALA A 341 -24.85 -5.98 15.63
C ALA A 341 -25.77 -6.71 14.63
N GLN A 342 -25.73 -6.33 13.36
CA GLN A 342 -26.46 -7.01 12.28
C GLN A 342 -25.95 -8.44 12.08
N SER A 343 -24.63 -8.66 12.04
CA SER A 343 -24.01 -9.98 11.95
C SER A 343 -24.41 -10.87 13.14
N TYR A 344 -24.39 -10.32 14.37
CA TYR A 344 -24.84 -11.04 15.56
C TYR A 344 -26.33 -11.38 15.50
N ALA A 345 -27.17 -10.45 15.05
CA ALA A 345 -28.60 -10.68 14.90
C ALA A 345 -28.91 -11.79 13.86
N LYS A 346 -28.23 -11.77 12.71
CA LYS A 346 -28.31 -12.82 11.67
C LYS A 346 -27.94 -14.19 12.25
N ARG A 347 -26.79 -14.31 12.94
CA ARG A 347 -26.34 -15.57 13.57
C ARG A 347 -27.35 -16.11 14.58
N VAL A 348 -27.93 -15.25 15.40
CA VAL A 348 -28.96 -15.64 16.38
C VAL A 348 -30.24 -16.12 15.68
N GLN A 349 -30.65 -15.48 14.59
CA GLN A 349 -31.79 -15.94 13.77
C GLN A 349 -31.52 -17.29 13.11
N GLN A 350 -30.37 -17.48 12.48
CA GLN A 350 -29.99 -18.74 11.85
C GLN A 350 -29.90 -19.89 12.86
N THR A 351 -29.38 -19.62 14.06
CA THR A 351 -29.36 -20.61 15.17
C THR A 351 -30.77 -21.01 15.59
N LYS A 352 -31.73 -20.05 15.64
CA LYS A 352 -33.13 -20.36 15.96
C LYS A 352 -33.81 -21.19 14.86
N PHE A 353 -33.61 -20.83 13.59
CA PHE A 353 -34.18 -21.56 12.45
C PHE A 353 -33.63 -22.99 12.31
N SER A 354 -32.34 -23.21 12.59
CA SER A 354 -31.72 -24.54 12.56
C SER A 354 -32.24 -25.44 13.69
N VAL A 355 -32.47 -24.89 14.88
CA VAL A 355 -33.11 -25.60 16.02
C VAL A 355 -34.59 -25.93 15.74
N GLU A 356 -35.33 -25.07 15.03
CA GLU A 356 -36.71 -25.38 14.60
C GLU A 356 -36.77 -26.45 13.51
N LYS A 357 -35.79 -26.52 12.60
CA LYS A 357 -35.71 -27.58 11.57
C LYS A 357 -35.33 -28.96 12.12
N THR A 358 -34.77 -29.05 13.32
CA THR A 358 -34.36 -30.33 13.94
C THR A 358 -35.39 -30.90 14.93
N LYS A 359 -36.49 -30.18 15.18
CA LYS A 359 -37.68 -30.68 15.87
C LYS A 359 -38.73 -31.12 14.87
#